data_AF-V9FMS7-F1
#
_entry.id   AF-V9FMS7-F1
#
_cell.length_a   1.000
_cell.length_b   1.000
_cell.length_c   1.000
_cell.angle_alpha   90.00
_cell.angle_beta   90.00
_cell.angle_gamma   90.00
#
_symmetry.space_group_name_H-M   'P 1'
#
loop_
_entity.id
_entity.type
_entity.pdbx_description
1 polymer ?
#
loop_
_entity_poly.entity_id
_entity_poly.type
_entity_poly.pdbx_seq_one_letter_code
_entity_poly.pdbx_strand_id
1 'polypeptide(L)'
;MVKTINSWWLVAAIATSAVGINVNAKIQTDSHLGSSRLPELNILADTAPPTAIPESDFITELESTSTSSSGQSSSPSSSTGTRTGSSLGSNTASGSQAMGSSEAGYATTFITNPAIIKGNRFFDSVTGDYFAIRGVNYYPRPNTGPLDINNLDLFSNDFKHIWQRDVPQFMALGANVIRLYAVDPDVDHTDFMCTLQSAGIYVVVDLGANYEGCEITADSAPTCYPASYKTRGEKIIKQFARFDNVLAFSGGNEINHRTGGNPWTWNAPCQKKFIRDMRAFIQSCPNLRRVPVGLVVADTDRDENAQYYNCRTDESDELENAQWYGINTYVHCDDISDPAKATGFNMLRDSFKSYDYSIPVVLTEFGCVSPAFPTVDGFEAQRTFHDAVFMNLPEYSDYFAGGIAFEYSTENANSMSTSAYPFKTFGPQNYGLGYFSPEDCTDAGINCTYERFPNFDFLKEAFASYDGSSQPTLSNYKIPSNHAETSSCPKSSPILSDFTWEGDSSNSEACPSKAEARYQCPNLPAPSPLPSPSSEDGSLELAEINSGSGADPATDAGTVPWSAASSACDGGLVSILVSLFVGVALNQ
;
A
#
# COMPACT_ATOMS: atom_id res chain seq x y z
N MET A 1 -1.56 -51.50 7.81
CA MET A 1 -2.43 -50.47 8.42
C MET A 1 -2.36 -49.24 7.52
N VAL A 2 -2.95 -49.34 6.33
CA VAL A 2 -4.20 -48.67 5.90
C VAL A 2 -4.10 -47.13 6.02
N LYS A 3 -3.66 -46.52 4.91
CA LYS A 3 -3.94 -45.14 4.51
C LYS A 3 -5.38 -45.06 4.03
N THR A 4 -6.11 -44.03 4.45
CA THR A 4 -7.44 -43.73 3.92
C THR A 4 -7.30 -42.61 2.88
N ILE A 5 -7.55 -42.97 1.62
CA ILE A 5 -7.77 -42.08 0.49
C ILE A 5 -9.29 -42.02 0.32
N ASN A 6 -9.88 -40.84 0.24
CA ASN A 6 -11.29 -40.68 -0.15
C ASN A 6 -11.36 -40.12 -1.57
N SER A 7 -11.82 -40.96 -2.47
CA SER A 7 -12.18 -40.68 -3.86
C SER A 7 -13.69 -40.76 -4.01
N TRP A 8 -14.29 -39.76 -4.63
CA TRP A 8 -15.63 -39.85 -5.24
C TRP A 8 -15.50 -39.38 -6.67
N TRP A 9 -15.90 -40.23 -7.63
CA TRP A 9 -16.41 -39.99 -8.99
C TRP A 9 -16.24 -41.30 -9.79
N LEU A 10 -17.32 -42.05 -10.05
CA LEU A 10 -17.65 -42.68 -11.36
C LEU A 10 -18.87 -43.61 -11.29
N VAL A 11 -19.94 -43.29 -12.03
CA VAL A 11 -20.85 -44.18 -12.84
C VAL A 11 -21.52 -43.20 -13.85
N ALA A 12 -21.65 -43.38 -15.17
CA ALA A 12 -21.96 -44.57 -15.95
C ALA A 12 -21.50 -44.50 -17.43
N ALA A 13 -21.10 -45.68 -17.92
CA ALA A 13 -21.05 -46.23 -19.29
C ALA A 13 -22.41 -46.16 -20.07
N ILE A 14 -22.62 -46.43 -21.37
CA ILE A 14 -21.92 -46.92 -22.59
C ILE A 14 -22.95 -46.77 -23.75
N ALA A 15 -22.53 -46.51 -25.00
CA ALA A 15 -22.96 -47.28 -26.20
C ALA A 15 -22.42 -46.69 -27.52
N THR A 16 -21.56 -47.44 -28.19
CA THR A 16 -21.04 -47.24 -29.56
C THR A 16 -21.76 -48.14 -30.57
N SER A 17 -22.05 -47.63 -31.76
CA SER A 17 -22.05 -48.29 -33.10
C SER A 17 -22.84 -47.41 -34.10
N ALA A 18 -22.58 -47.30 -35.40
CA ALA A 18 -21.51 -47.59 -36.35
C ALA A 18 -21.92 -46.92 -37.70
N VAL A 19 -21.06 -46.98 -38.73
CA VAL A 19 -21.23 -46.53 -40.15
C VAL A 19 -20.90 -45.05 -40.40
N GLY A 20 -20.04 -44.61 -41.31
CA GLY A 20 -19.23 -45.24 -42.35
C GLY A 20 -18.74 -44.17 -43.36
N ILE A 21 -17.43 -43.91 -43.36
CA ILE A 21 -16.48 -43.53 -44.45
C ILE A 21 -16.97 -42.65 -45.64
N ASN A 22 -16.39 -41.43 -45.80
CA ASN A 22 -15.54 -41.02 -46.94
C ASN A 22 -14.91 -39.61 -46.72
N VAL A 23 -13.63 -39.50 -46.34
CA VAL A 23 -12.43 -39.13 -47.16
C VAL A 23 -12.46 -37.74 -47.82
N ASN A 24 -11.91 -36.72 -47.14
CA ASN A 24 -10.73 -35.92 -47.56
C ASN A 24 -10.65 -34.60 -46.78
N ALA A 25 -9.76 -34.48 -45.80
CA ALA A 25 -8.99 -33.27 -45.49
C ALA A 25 -8.03 -33.57 -44.33
N LYS A 26 -6.75 -33.23 -44.54
CA LYS A 26 -5.65 -33.38 -43.60
C LYS A 26 -5.83 -32.33 -42.48
N ILE A 27 -6.07 -32.77 -41.24
CA ILE A 27 -6.15 -31.92 -40.06
C ILE A 27 -4.95 -32.22 -39.15
N GLN A 28 -4.11 -31.21 -38.94
CA GLN A 28 -3.17 -31.12 -37.82
C GLN A 28 -3.98 -31.04 -36.52
N THR A 29 -3.70 -31.95 -35.59
CA THR A 29 -4.27 -31.92 -34.24
C THR A 29 -3.51 -30.92 -33.37
N ASP A 30 -4.12 -29.76 -33.12
CA ASP A 30 -3.81 -28.91 -31.96
C ASP A 30 -4.66 -29.39 -30.78
N SER A 31 -3.98 -29.69 -29.66
CA SER A 31 -4.60 -30.01 -28.38
C SER A 31 -4.96 -28.72 -27.65
N HIS A 32 -6.21 -28.29 -27.75
CA HIS A 32 -6.79 -27.28 -26.85
C HIS A 32 -7.31 -27.95 -25.57
N LEU A 33 -6.52 -27.89 -24.51
CA LEU A 33 -6.98 -27.88 -23.12
C LEU A 33 -6.43 -26.58 -22.53
N GLY A 34 -7.27 -25.55 -22.55
CA GLY A 34 -6.95 -24.21 -22.10
C GLY A 34 -6.69 -24.20 -20.60
N SER A 35 -5.43 -23.97 -20.23
CA SER A 35 -5.07 -23.37 -18.95
C SER A 35 -5.62 -21.95 -18.95
N SER A 36 -6.55 -21.67 -18.03
CA SER A 36 -7.02 -20.32 -17.74
C SER A 36 -5.87 -19.54 -17.07
N ARG A 37 -4.97 -19.00 -17.89
CA ARG A 37 -4.09 -17.89 -17.50
C ARG A 37 -4.97 -16.66 -17.27
N LEU A 38 -4.83 -16.05 -16.10
CA LEU A 38 -5.20 -14.65 -15.89
C LEU A 38 -4.42 -13.80 -16.91
N PRO A 39 -5.03 -12.76 -17.51
CA PRO A 39 -4.31 -11.89 -18.45
C PRO A 39 -3.14 -11.21 -17.73
N GLU A 40 -1.97 -11.25 -18.37
CA GLU A 40 -0.79 -10.49 -17.96
C GLU A 40 -1.15 -9.01 -17.82
N LEU A 41 -0.85 -8.42 -16.66
CA LEU A 41 -0.69 -6.98 -16.49
C LEU A 41 0.47 -6.55 -17.41
N ASN A 42 0.15 -6.22 -18.66
CA ASN A 42 1.07 -5.52 -19.54
C ASN A 42 1.15 -4.08 -19.03
N ILE A 43 2.03 -3.86 -18.06
CA ILE A 43 2.52 -2.53 -17.74
C ILE A 43 3.31 -2.10 -18.97
N LEU A 44 2.70 -1.27 -19.80
CA LEU A 44 3.32 -0.69 -20.98
C LEU A 44 4.55 0.09 -20.51
N ALA A 45 5.73 -0.46 -20.80
CA ALA A 45 6.99 0.27 -20.71
C ALA A 45 7.01 1.30 -21.85
N ASP A 46 6.49 2.50 -21.59
CA ASP A 46 6.75 3.61 -22.51
C ASP A 46 8.18 4.11 -22.32
N THR A 47 8.85 4.25 -23.45
CA THR A 47 10.28 4.54 -23.55
C THR A 47 10.50 6.04 -23.70
N ALA A 48 11.57 6.51 -23.05
CA ALA A 48 12.20 7.83 -23.06
C ALA A 48 11.77 8.83 -21.95
N PRO A 49 12.74 9.37 -21.18
CA PRO A 49 12.47 10.38 -20.15
C PRO A 49 12.10 11.74 -20.77
N PRO A 50 11.21 12.53 -20.15
CA PRO A 50 10.92 13.88 -20.61
C PRO A 50 12.16 14.77 -20.42
N THR A 51 12.52 15.48 -21.48
CA THR A 51 13.51 16.57 -21.44
C THR A 51 12.85 17.76 -20.76
N ALA A 52 13.55 18.42 -19.83
CA ALA A 52 13.08 19.62 -19.16
C ALA A 52 12.47 20.64 -20.15
N ILE A 53 11.26 21.08 -19.87
CA ILE A 53 10.61 22.16 -20.62
C ILE A 53 11.41 23.44 -20.38
N PRO A 54 11.89 24.16 -21.41
CA PRO A 54 12.60 25.42 -21.20
C PRO A 54 11.61 26.50 -20.77
N GLU A 55 11.93 27.22 -19.70
CA GLU A 55 11.35 28.54 -19.43
C GLU A 55 11.74 29.50 -20.56
N SER A 56 10.77 29.98 -21.36
CA SER A 56 10.74 31.37 -21.87
C SER A 56 9.54 31.65 -22.78
N ASP A 57 9.08 32.90 -22.65
CA ASP A 57 8.34 33.72 -23.60
C ASP A 57 6.81 33.56 -23.69
N PHE A 58 6.08 34.13 -22.73
CA PHE A 58 4.84 34.85 -23.01
C PHE A 58 4.57 35.97 -21.97
N ILE A 59 5.26 37.10 -22.10
CA ILE A 59 4.73 38.43 -21.73
C ILE A 59 5.09 39.39 -22.85
N THR A 60 4.10 39.80 -23.65
CA THR A 60 3.81 41.20 -24.02
C THR A 60 2.62 41.23 -24.98
N GLU A 61 1.53 41.84 -24.54
CA GLU A 61 0.72 42.85 -25.25
C GLU A 61 -0.74 42.78 -24.76
N LEU A 62 -1.11 43.75 -23.93
CA LEU A 62 -2.34 44.55 -24.11
C LEU A 62 -2.43 45.59 -22.98
N GLU A 63 -1.81 46.74 -23.21
CA GLU A 63 -2.15 47.97 -22.51
C GLU A 63 -3.37 48.63 -23.16
N SER A 64 -4.26 49.07 -22.27
CA SER A 64 -5.07 50.28 -22.35
C SER A 64 -6.28 50.32 -23.30
N THR A 65 -7.47 50.40 -22.70
CA THR A 65 -8.25 51.65 -22.74
C THR A 65 -9.09 51.77 -21.48
N SER A 66 -8.80 52.82 -20.71
CA SER A 66 -9.55 53.30 -19.56
C SER A 66 -10.58 54.34 -19.98
N THR A 67 -11.79 54.28 -19.41
CA THR A 67 -12.67 55.41 -19.00
C THR A 67 -14.03 54.80 -18.63
N SER A 68 -14.84 55.18 -17.63
CA SER A 68 -14.76 56.02 -16.42
C SER A 68 -16.20 56.10 -15.87
N SER A 69 -16.35 56.44 -14.57
CA SER A 69 -17.56 56.86 -13.83
C SER A 69 -18.37 55.72 -13.19
N SER A 70 -18.38 55.53 -11.85
CA SER A 70 -18.85 56.37 -10.72
C SER A 70 -20.37 56.54 -10.65
N GLY A 71 -21.02 55.96 -9.65
CA GLY A 71 -22.42 56.23 -9.32
C GLY A 71 -22.94 55.42 -8.14
N GLN A 72 -23.18 56.12 -7.03
CA GLN A 72 -23.60 55.63 -5.72
C GLN A 72 -25.03 55.09 -5.63
N SER A 73 -25.21 54.30 -4.56
CA SER A 73 -26.40 53.97 -3.76
C SER A 73 -27.69 54.81 -3.93
N SER A 74 -28.82 54.11 -3.91
CA SER A 74 -29.99 54.47 -3.08
C SER A 74 -31.03 53.35 -3.07
N SER A 75 -31.35 52.85 -1.87
CA SER A 75 -32.58 52.09 -1.59
C SER A 75 -33.82 53.00 -1.71
N PRO A 76 -35.02 52.40 -1.82
CA PRO A 76 -35.99 52.71 -0.79
C PRO A 76 -36.79 51.49 -0.28
N SER A 77 -37.14 51.60 0.99
CA SER A 77 -38.04 50.78 1.80
C SER A 77 -39.53 51.15 1.60
N SER A 78 -40.43 50.16 1.63
CA SER A 78 -41.81 50.25 2.16
C SER A 78 -42.47 48.86 2.04
N SER A 79 -42.60 48.06 3.09
CA SER A 79 -43.64 48.03 4.13
C SER A 79 -44.98 47.37 3.73
N THR A 80 -45.31 46.33 4.52
CA THR A 80 -46.63 45.85 4.99
C THR A 80 -47.62 45.13 4.05
N GLY A 81 -48.07 43.95 4.50
CA GLY A 81 -49.32 43.34 4.05
C GLY A 81 -49.49 41.85 4.39
N THR A 82 -49.90 41.54 5.62
CA THR A 82 -50.30 40.19 6.08
C THR A 82 -51.66 39.79 5.48
N ARG A 83 -51.80 38.57 4.93
CA ARG A 83 -53.05 37.76 5.06
C ARG A 83 -52.86 36.28 4.69
N THR A 84 -53.59 35.49 5.46
CA THR A 84 -53.74 34.04 5.58
C THR A 84 -54.36 33.33 4.37
N GLY A 85 -54.03 32.05 4.16
CA GLY A 85 -54.83 31.13 3.35
C GLY A 85 -54.15 29.79 3.06
N SER A 86 -54.60 28.73 3.72
CA SER A 86 -54.22 27.32 3.57
C SER A 86 -54.81 26.69 2.30
N SER A 87 -54.09 25.80 1.60
CA SER A 87 -54.64 24.65 0.84
C SER A 87 -53.55 23.84 0.13
N LEU A 88 -53.72 22.52 0.11
CA LEU A 88 -52.88 21.46 -0.44
C LEU A 88 -52.64 21.52 -1.97
N GLY A 89 -51.55 20.89 -2.44
CA GLY A 89 -51.44 20.39 -3.82
C GLY A 89 -50.02 20.17 -4.37
N SER A 90 -49.50 18.94 -4.23
CA SER A 90 -48.74 18.13 -5.21
C SER A 90 -47.72 18.73 -6.20
N ASN A 91 -46.50 18.17 -6.13
CA ASN A 91 -45.56 17.76 -7.19
C ASN A 91 -45.19 18.74 -8.32
N THR A 92 -43.93 19.17 -8.34
CA THR A 92 -42.95 18.91 -9.42
C THR A 92 -41.62 19.58 -9.07
N ALA A 93 -40.60 18.77 -8.74
CA ALA A 93 -39.24 19.25 -8.56
C ALA A 93 -38.53 19.26 -9.92
N SER A 94 -38.32 20.46 -10.46
CA SER A 94 -37.28 20.73 -11.45
C SER A 94 -36.47 21.89 -10.88
N GLY A 95 -35.22 21.63 -10.56
CA GLY A 95 -34.36 22.57 -9.86
C GLY A 95 -32.91 22.21 -10.10
N SER A 96 -32.42 22.54 -11.29
CA SER A 96 -31.01 22.78 -11.54
C SER A 96 -30.48 23.79 -10.53
N GLN A 97 -29.61 23.37 -9.61
CA GLN A 97 -28.85 24.28 -8.77
C GLN A 97 -27.40 24.32 -9.24
N ALA A 98 -27.00 25.50 -9.71
CA ALA A 98 -25.62 25.88 -9.89
C ALA A 98 -24.92 25.85 -8.52
N MET A 99 -23.88 25.04 -8.39
CA MET A 99 -23.01 25.01 -7.22
C MET A 99 -22.18 26.29 -7.20
N GLY A 100 -22.55 27.23 -6.34
CA GLY A 100 -21.71 28.35 -5.98
C GLY A 100 -20.51 27.86 -5.18
N SER A 101 -19.34 28.38 -5.54
CA SER A 101 -18.09 28.28 -4.79
C SER A 101 -18.31 28.72 -3.34
N SER A 102 -18.21 27.77 -2.40
CA SER A 102 -18.02 28.09 -0.99
C SER A 102 -16.88 27.26 -0.45
N GLU A 103 -15.80 27.95 -0.04
CA GLU A 103 -14.87 27.50 0.99
C GLU A 103 -15.68 27.15 2.25
N ALA A 104 -16.26 25.94 2.29
CA ALA A 104 -16.83 25.39 3.50
C ALA A 104 -15.67 24.77 4.28
N GLY A 105 -15.15 25.53 5.24
CA GLY A 105 -14.13 25.08 6.17
C GLY A 105 -14.52 23.76 6.82
N TYR A 106 -13.55 22.84 6.88
CA TYR A 106 -13.62 21.57 7.59
C TYR A 106 -13.97 21.84 9.07
N ALA A 107 -15.23 21.67 9.45
CA ALA A 107 -15.74 21.98 10.79
C ALA A 107 -15.29 20.96 11.87
N THR A 108 -14.56 19.92 11.48
CA THR A 108 -13.92 18.95 12.37
C THR A 108 -12.45 18.86 11.98
N THR A 109 -11.57 19.40 12.80
CA THR A 109 -10.13 19.22 12.62
C THR A 109 -9.75 17.83 13.12
N PHE A 110 -9.43 16.92 12.21
CA PHE A 110 -8.82 15.64 12.58
C PHE A 110 -7.35 15.88 12.92
N ILE A 111 -6.87 15.24 13.98
CA ILE A 111 -5.44 15.17 14.29
C ILE A 111 -5.02 13.74 13.98
N THR A 112 -4.13 13.55 13.01
CA THR A 112 -3.48 12.25 12.81
C THR A 112 -2.25 12.19 13.72
N ASN A 113 -2.29 11.34 14.75
CA ASN A 113 -1.06 11.04 15.49
C ASN A 113 -0.23 10.03 14.70
N PRO A 114 1.09 9.94 14.89
CA PRO A 114 1.85 8.85 14.29
C PRO A 114 1.23 7.49 14.59
N ALA A 115 1.15 6.61 13.59
CA ALA A 115 0.88 5.20 13.83
C ALA A 115 2.20 4.48 14.17
N ILE A 116 2.14 3.50 15.07
CA ILE A 116 3.27 2.67 15.46
C ILE A 116 2.89 1.18 15.40
N ILE A 117 3.88 0.31 15.28
CA ILE A 117 3.69 -1.14 15.24
C ILE A 117 4.02 -1.74 16.59
N LYS A 118 3.23 -2.72 17.04
CA LYS A 118 3.56 -3.64 18.14
C LYS A 118 3.12 -5.05 17.74
N GLY A 119 4.07 -5.97 17.57
CA GLY A 119 3.79 -7.28 16.98
C GLY A 119 3.17 -7.14 15.58
N ASN A 120 2.10 -7.88 15.31
CA ASN A 120 1.40 -7.88 14.03
C ASN A 120 0.32 -6.79 13.87
N ARG A 121 0.34 -5.73 14.69
CA ARG A 121 -0.70 -4.68 14.69
C ARG A 121 -0.16 -3.26 14.66
N PHE A 122 -0.95 -2.36 14.05
CA PHE A 122 -0.76 -0.92 14.13
C PHE A 122 -1.59 -0.31 15.26
N PHE A 123 -1.06 0.74 15.89
CA PHE A 123 -1.73 1.51 16.93
C PHE A 123 -1.52 3.00 16.73
N ASP A 124 -2.51 3.81 17.09
CA ASP A 124 -2.32 5.24 17.28
C ASP A 124 -1.37 5.49 18.47
N SER A 125 -0.31 6.26 18.23
CA SER A 125 0.75 6.50 19.24
C SER A 125 0.32 7.32 20.45
N VAL A 126 -0.79 8.04 20.38
CA VAL A 126 -1.26 8.93 21.45
C VAL A 126 -2.49 8.35 22.14
N THR A 127 -3.50 7.90 21.39
CA THR A 127 -4.70 7.29 21.99
C THR A 127 -4.45 5.85 22.40
N GLY A 128 -3.50 5.17 21.74
CA GLY A 128 -3.24 3.75 21.92
C GLY A 128 -4.28 2.87 21.23
N ASP A 129 -5.23 3.41 20.47
CA ASP A 129 -6.26 2.61 19.82
C ASP A 129 -5.66 1.76 18.69
N TYR A 130 -6.20 0.56 18.49
CA TYR A 130 -5.86 -0.26 17.33
C TYR A 130 -6.22 0.48 16.04
N PHE A 131 -5.26 0.57 15.13
CA PHE A 131 -5.40 1.26 13.86
C PHE A 131 -5.73 0.24 12.75
N ALA A 132 -7.03 0.03 12.49
CA ALA A 132 -7.47 -0.76 11.34
C ALA A 132 -7.38 0.04 10.04
N ILE A 133 -6.67 -0.51 9.05
CA ILE A 133 -6.50 0.11 7.73
C ILE A 133 -7.78 -0.08 6.91
N ARG A 134 -8.39 1.04 6.50
CA ARG A 134 -9.53 1.14 5.59
C ARG A 134 -9.16 2.14 4.52
N GLY A 135 -8.52 1.64 3.47
CA GLY A 135 -7.89 2.51 2.47
C GLY A 135 -8.46 2.39 1.07
N VAL A 136 -8.03 3.31 0.22
CA VAL A 136 -8.24 3.26 -1.23
C VAL A 136 -6.94 3.61 -1.95
N ASN A 137 -6.60 2.86 -2.98
CA ASN A 137 -5.42 3.10 -3.82
C ASN A 137 -5.65 4.36 -4.65
N TYR A 138 -4.71 5.31 -4.62
CA TYR A 138 -4.89 6.63 -5.21
C TYR A 138 -3.86 6.93 -6.28
N TYR A 139 -4.34 6.94 -7.52
CA TYR A 139 -3.56 7.29 -8.69
C TYR A 139 -4.42 8.13 -9.64
N PRO A 140 -4.49 9.47 -9.46
CA PRO A 140 -5.47 10.34 -10.14
C PRO A 140 -5.05 10.72 -11.56
N ARG A 141 -4.73 9.73 -12.38
CA ARG A 141 -4.35 9.92 -13.78
C ARG A 141 -5.56 10.39 -14.61
N PRO A 142 -5.50 11.55 -15.28
CA PRO A 142 -6.60 12.02 -16.12
C PRO A 142 -6.77 11.14 -17.36
N ASN A 143 -7.92 11.24 -18.02
CA ASN A 143 -8.30 10.33 -19.11
C ASN A 143 -7.41 10.45 -20.36
N THR A 144 -6.83 11.64 -20.59
CA THR A 144 -5.97 11.93 -21.73
C THR A 144 -5.10 13.18 -21.49
N GLY A 145 -4.27 13.54 -22.46
CA GLY A 145 -3.48 14.76 -22.45
C GLY A 145 -2.11 14.62 -21.78
N PRO A 146 -1.43 15.74 -21.49
CA PRO A 146 -0.02 15.71 -21.07
C PRO A 146 0.22 15.16 -19.66
N LEU A 147 -0.83 15.03 -18.84
CA LEU A 147 -0.76 14.47 -17.49
C LEU A 147 -1.17 12.99 -17.45
N ASP A 148 -1.60 12.41 -18.59
CA ASP A 148 -1.93 11.00 -18.75
C ASP A 148 -0.66 10.15 -18.90
N ILE A 149 0.25 10.26 -17.92
CA ILE A 149 1.56 9.62 -17.88
C ILE A 149 1.61 8.64 -16.71
N ASN A 150 2.12 7.43 -16.94
CA ASN A 150 2.28 6.43 -15.90
C ASN A 150 3.38 6.83 -14.88
N ASN A 151 3.15 6.56 -13.58
CA ASN A 151 4.00 6.97 -12.45
C ASN A 151 4.34 8.47 -12.36
N LEU A 152 3.50 9.37 -12.89
CA LEU A 152 3.66 10.80 -12.71
C LEU A 152 3.27 11.23 -11.28
N ASP A 153 4.10 12.08 -10.66
CA ASP A 153 3.78 12.69 -9.38
C ASP A 153 2.79 13.84 -9.57
N LEU A 154 1.56 13.64 -9.07
CA LEU A 154 0.46 14.62 -9.10
C LEU A 154 0.14 15.21 -7.72
N PHE A 155 1.10 15.14 -6.78
CA PHE A 155 0.90 15.47 -5.37
C PHE A 155 1.61 16.77 -4.93
N SER A 156 2.11 17.54 -5.89
CA SER A 156 2.68 18.86 -5.67
C SER A 156 1.60 19.96 -5.61
N ASN A 157 2.01 21.18 -5.29
CA ASN A 157 1.15 22.35 -5.33
C ASN A 157 0.68 22.74 -6.73
N ASP A 158 1.41 22.37 -7.78
CA ASP A 158 1.01 22.66 -9.16
C ASP A 158 -0.24 21.87 -9.57
N PHE A 159 -0.50 20.75 -8.90
CA PHE A 159 -1.64 19.86 -9.14
C PHE A 159 -2.71 19.97 -8.05
N LYS A 160 -2.74 21.09 -7.31
CA LYS A 160 -3.63 21.30 -6.17
C LYS A 160 -5.11 21.08 -6.47
N HIS A 161 -5.57 21.49 -7.65
CA HIS A 161 -6.95 21.29 -8.08
C HIS A 161 -7.36 19.81 -8.17
N ILE A 162 -6.42 18.91 -8.50
CA ILE A 162 -6.67 17.47 -8.63
C ILE A 162 -6.97 16.88 -7.25
N TRP A 163 -6.04 16.98 -6.31
CA TRP A 163 -6.23 16.37 -5.00
C TRP A 163 -7.25 17.12 -4.12
N GLN A 164 -7.48 18.42 -4.32
CA GLN A 164 -8.57 19.13 -3.63
C GLN A 164 -9.96 18.66 -4.07
N ARG A 165 -10.12 18.24 -5.33
CA ARG A 165 -11.35 17.59 -5.82
C ARG A 165 -11.56 16.23 -5.16
N ASP A 166 -10.48 15.49 -4.92
CA ASP A 166 -10.54 14.07 -4.56
C ASP A 166 -10.60 13.81 -3.04
N VAL A 167 -9.95 14.64 -2.22
CA VAL A 167 -9.94 14.50 -0.75
C VAL A 167 -11.34 14.41 -0.12
N PRO A 168 -12.34 15.23 -0.51
CA PRO A 168 -13.71 15.08 -0.04
C PRO A 168 -14.33 13.70 -0.35
N GLN A 169 -13.87 13.01 -1.38
CA GLN A 169 -14.34 11.66 -1.73
C GLN A 169 -13.79 10.62 -0.76
N PHE A 170 -12.52 10.71 -0.34
CA PHE A 170 -11.96 9.83 0.69
C PHE A 170 -12.71 9.97 2.02
N MET A 171 -13.00 11.20 2.41
CA MET A 171 -13.81 11.47 3.61
C MET A 171 -15.23 10.90 3.47
N ALA A 172 -15.86 11.08 2.31
CA ALA A 172 -17.20 10.54 2.07
C ALA A 172 -17.22 9.00 2.04
N LEU A 173 -16.12 8.36 1.62
CA LEU A 173 -15.91 6.92 1.66
C LEU A 173 -15.70 6.40 3.09
N GLY A 174 -15.22 7.25 4.00
CA GLY A 174 -14.78 6.85 5.34
C GLY A 174 -13.40 6.18 5.35
N ALA A 175 -12.59 6.43 4.31
CA ALA A 175 -11.22 5.92 4.23
C ALA A 175 -10.30 6.68 5.19
N ASN A 176 -9.37 5.97 5.82
CA ASN A 176 -8.33 6.55 6.69
C ASN A 176 -6.91 6.40 6.11
N VAL A 177 -6.73 5.68 5.00
CA VAL A 177 -5.44 5.49 4.33
C VAL A 177 -5.60 5.66 2.82
N ILE A 178 -4.62 6.30 2.18
CA ILE A 178 -4.40 6.16 0.74
C ILE A 178 -3.00 5.60 0.47
N ARG A 179 -2.81 4.96 -0.67
CA ARG A 179 -1.49 4.52 -1.14
C ARG A 179 -1.07 5.36 -2.35
N LEU A 180 0.16 5.85 -2.32
CA LEU A 180 0.79 6.62 -3.40
C LEU A 180 1.79 5.74 -4.13
N TYR A 181 1.59 5.52 -5.43
CA TYR A 181 2.42 4.63 -6.25
C TYR A 181 3.70 5.27 -6.78
N ALA A 182 3.76 6.60 -6.83
CA ALA A 182 4.94 7.34 -7.28
C ALA A 182 4.92 8.76 -6.71
N VAL A 183 6.08 9.20 -6.22
CA VAL A 183 6.34 10.58 -5.79
C VAL A 183 7.71 11.02 -6.32
N ASP A 184 7.88 12.30 -6.61
CA ASP A 184 9.16 12.89 -6.98
C ASP A 184 9.88 13.41 -5.72
N PRO A 185 11.00 12.81 -5.29
CA PRO A 185 11.70 13.26 -4.09
C PRO A 185 12.23 14.69 -4.15
N ASP A 186 12.29 15.32 -5.31
CA ASP A 186 12.84 16.67 -5.49
C ASP A 186 11.72 17.76 -5.52
N VAL A 187 10.46 17.37 -5.34
CA VAL A 187 9.28 18.27 -5.29
C VAL A 187 8.74 18.42 -3.86
N ASP A 188 8.05 19.52 -3.55
CA ASP A 188 7.42 19.76 -2.24
C ASP A 188 5.97 19.23 -2.19
N HIS A 189 5.70 18.35 -1.23
CA HIS A 189 4.39 17.75 -0.97
C HIS A 189 3.68 18.31 0.26
N THR A 190 4.22 19.38 0.86
CA THR A 190 3.76 19.89 2.16
C THR A 190 2.26 20.17 2.20
N ASP A 191 1.73 20.90 1.22
CA ASP A 191 0.30 21.26 1.16
C ASP A 191 -0.61 20.04 1.01
N PHE A 192 -0.22 19.08 0.17
CA PHE A 192 -0.95 17.83 -0.03
C PHE A 192 -0.99 17.03 1.27
N MET A 193 0.16 16.80 1.89
CA MET A 193 0.28 16.07 3.15
C MET A 193 -0.53 16.73 4.27
N CYS A 194 -0.49 18.05 4.38
CA CYS A 194 -1.29 18.78 5.37
C CYS A 194 -2.79 18.73 5.10
N THR A 195 -3.20 18.73 3.83
CA THR A 195 -4.61 18.57 3.45
C THR A 195 -5.11 17.20 3.90
N LEU A 196 -4.36 16.13 3.61
CA LEU A 196 -4.70 14.77 4.08
C LEU A 196 -4.72 14.69 5.61
N GLN A 197 -3.75 15.33 6.28
CA GLN A 197 -3.68 15.37 7.73
C GLN A 197 -4.93 15.99 8.34
N SER A 198 -5.40 17.11 7.77
CA SER A 198 -6.63 17.80 8.21
C SER A 198 -7.90 16.96 8.00
N ALA A 199 -7.87 16.05 7.02
CA ALA A 199 -8.94 15.11 6.71
C ALA A 199 -8.84 13.79 7.50
N GLY A 200 -7.80 13.61 8.33
CA GLY A 200 -7.59 12.38 9.09
C GLY A 200 -7.04 11.21 8.25
N ILE A 201 -6.42 11.50 7.11
CA ILE A 201 -5.97 10.50 6.13
C ILE A 201 -4.46 10.30 6.24
N TYR A 202 -4.08 9.04 6.36
CA TYR A 202 -2.70 8.57 6.33
C TYR A 202 -2.28 8.13 4.93
N VAL A 203 -0.97 8.07 4.69
CA VAL A 203 -0.41 7.61 3.42
C VAL A 203 0.53 6.43 3.61
N VAL A 204 0.41 5.44 2.74
CA VAL A 204 1.51 4.51 2.40
C VAL A 204 2.22 5.08 1.18
N VAL A 205 3.52 5.30 1.29
CA VAL A 205 4.32 5.90 0.21
C VAL A 205 5.22 4.84 -0.39
N ASP A 206 5.04 4.54 -1.68
CA ASP A 206 5.94 3.69 -2.42
C ASP A 206 7.24 4.44 -2.72
N LEU A 207 8.38 3.80 -2.42
CA LEU A 207 9.71 4.36 -2.70
C LEU A 207 10.10 4.16 -4.18
N GLY A 208 9.49 3.16 -4.82
CA GLY A 208 9.67 2.80 -6.22
C GLY A 208 8.97 3.76 -7.20
N ALA A 209 9.41 3.73 -8.45
CA ALA A 209 8.64 4.19 -9.60
C ALA A 209 9.09 3.44 -10.85
N ASN A 210 8.18 3.27 -11.81
CA ASN A 210 8.43 2.52 -13.04
C ASN A 210 9.20 3.35 -14.08
N TYR A 211 10.46 3.67 -13.79
CA TYR A 211 11.42 4.21 -14.75
C TYR A 211 12.86 3.88 -14.34
N GLU A 212 13.79 4.05 -15.28
CA GLU A 212 15.17 3.57 -15.14
C GLU A 212 15.83 4.05 -13.84
N GLY A 213 16.40 3.10 -13.09
CA GLY A 213 17.12 3.34 -11.85
C GLY A 213 16.26 3.65 -10.62
N CYS A 214 14.93 3.58 -10.71
CA CYS A 214 14.02 3.99 -9.64
C CYS A 214 13.20 2.86 -9.02
N GLU A 215 13.61 1.61 -9.24
CA GLU A 215 12.99 0.41 -8.70
C GLU A 215 13.97 -0.77 -8.73
N ILE A 216 13.56 -1.92 -8.17
CA ILE A 216 14.24 -3.19 -8.42
C ILE A 216 13.95 -3.63 -9.87
N THR A 217 15.00 -4.01 -10.61
CA THR A 217 14.87 -4.45 -12.02
C THR A 217 14.45 -5.92 -12.12
N ALA A 218 14.20 -6.38 -13.34
CA ALA A 218 13.92 -7.79 -13.64
C ALA A 218 15.17 -8.69 -13.61
N ASP A 219 16.36 -8.13 -13.40
CA ASP A 219 17.62 -8.90 -13.38
C ASP A 219 17.72 -9.79 -12.13
N SER A 220 18.71 -10.69 -12.11
CA SER A 220 19.00 -11.49 -10.91
C SER A 220 19.79 -10.68 -9.88
N ALA A 221 19.68 -11.07 -8.62
CA ALA A 221 20.55 -10.56 -7.57
C ALA A 221 22.04 -10.82 -7.88
N PRO A 222 22.94 -9.85 -7.60
CA PRO A 222 22.67 -8.56 -6.98
C PRO A 222 22.32 -7.43 -7.96
N THR A 223 22.45 -7.65 -9.27
CA THR A 223 22.32 -6.63 -10.33
C THR A 223 20.96 -5.92 -10.33
N CYS A 224 19.90 -6.58 -9.86
CA CYS A 224 18.58 -5.98 -9.79
C CYS A 224 18.41 -4.80 -8.83
N TYR A 225 19.39 -4.51 -7.96
CA TYR A 225 19.33 -3.39 -7.04
C TYR A 225 20.34 -2.28 -7.43
N PRO A 226 19.90 -1.29 -8.23
CA PRO A 226 20.78 -0.20 -8.64
C PRO A 226 21.02 0.81 -7.51
N ALA A 227 22.22 1.38 -7.45
CA ALA A 227 22.59 2.38 -6.44
C ALA A 227 21.72 3.66 -6.47
N SER A 228 21.20 4.02 -7.66
CA SER A 228 20.27 5.15 -7.80
C SER A 228 18.97 4.93 -7.02
N TYR A 229 18.52 3.67 -6.90
CA TYR A 229 17.28 3.37 -6.19
C TYR A 229 17.44 3.53 -4.67
N LYS A 230 18.60 3.17 -4.12
CA LYS A 230 18.99 3.50 -2.74
C LYS A 230 18.85 5.00 -2.47
N THR A 231 19.49 5.81 -3.32
CA THR A 231 19.50 7.28 -3.20
C THR A 231 18.08 7.84 -3.25
N ARG A 232 17.26 7.36 -4.20
CA ARG A 232 15.85 7.74 -4.32
C ARG A 232 15.07 7.44 -3.05
N GLY A 233 15.16 6.21 -2.54
CA GLY A 233 14.44 5.79 -1.33
C GLY A 233 14.79 6.65 -0.12
N GLU A 234 16.08 6.93 0.10
CA GLU A 234 16.54 7.78 1.20
C GLU A 234 16.04 9.22 1.07
N LYS A 235 16.01 9.79 -0.15
CA LYS A 235 15.43 11.13 -0.39
C LYS A 235 13.93 11.18 -0.09
N ILE A 236 13.15 10.19 -0.56
CA ILE A 236 11.70 10.12 -0.29
C ILE A 236 11.47 9.99 1.22
N ILE A 237 12.21 9.11 1.89
CA ILE A 237 12.14 8.96 3.35
C ILE A 237 12.40 10.29 4.07
N LYS A 238 13.44 11.03 3.66
CA LYS A 238 13.78 12.34 4.24
C LYS A 238 12.66 13.37 4.05
N GLN A 239 12.03 13.40 2.89
CA GLN A 239 10.92 14.29 2.54
C GLN A 239 9.64 13.96 3.32
N PHE A 240 9.27 12.67 3.40
CA PHE A 240 7.95 12.24 3.88
C PHE A 240 7.92 11.89 5.37
N ALA A 241 8.99 11.35 5.96
CA ALA A 241 8.98 10.89 7.35
C ALA A 241 8.72 12.01 8.37
N ARG A 242 8.88 13.27 7.95
CA ARG A 242 8.63 14.46 8.77
C ARG A 242 7.15 14.71 9.09
N PHE A 243 6.22 14.12 8.33
CA PHE A 243 4.76 14.26 8.54
C PHE A 243 4.23 13.09 9.38
N ASP A 244 3.31 13.37 10.31
CA ASP A 244 2.79 12.34 11.23
C ASP A 244 1.80 11.37 10.57
N ASN A 245 1.17 11.77 9.46
CA ASN A 245 0.26 10.93 8.70
C ASN A 245 0.94 10.03 7.65
N VAL A 246 2.27 9.94 7.59
CA VAL A 246 2.91 8.86 6.81
C VAL A 246 2.88 7.58 7.64
N LEU A 247 2.01 6.65 7.28
CA LEU A 247 1.80 5.37 7.96
C LEU A 247 3.00 4.45 7.77
N ALA A 248 3.42 4.27 6.53
CA ALA A 248 4.47 3.31 6.18
C ALA A 248 5.13 3.65 4.83
N PHE A 249 6.34 3.13 4.63
CA PHE A 249 7.02 3.12 3.33
C PHE A 249 6.97 1.72 2.72
N SER A 250 6.65 1.64 1.43
CA SER A 250 6.76 0.41 0.64
C SER A 250 8.04 0.42 -0.18
N GLY A 251 8.86 -0.62 -0.01
CA GLY A 251 10.13 -0.77 -0.71
C GLY A 251 10.00 -1.20 -2.17
N GLY A 252 8.80 -1.55 -2.64
CA GLY A 252 8.55 -2.05 -3.99
C GLY A 252 7.12 -2.57 -4.15
N ASN A 253 6.66 -2.65 -5.39
CA ASN A 253 5.34 -3.14 -5.76
C ASN A 253 5.46 -4.35 -6.69
N GLU A 254 4.98 -5.51 -6.25
CA GLU A 254 4.90 -6.75 -7.03
C GLU A 254 6.20 -7.16 -7.75
N ILE A 255 7.35 -6.86 -7.15
CA ILE A 255 8.65 -7.23 -7.75
C ILE A 255 8.75 -8.74 -7.99
N ASN A 256 8.09 -9.55 -7.16
CA ASN A 256 7.99 -11.01 -7.34
C ASN A 256 7.33 -11.43 -8.68
N HIS A 257 6.52 -10.58 -9.31
CA HIS A 257 5.97 -10.83 -10.66
C HIS A 257 6.95 -10.56 -11.80
N ARG A 258 8.03 -9.83 -11.54
CA ARG A 258 8.97 -9.36 -12.56
C ARG A 258 10.17 -10.28 -12.75
N THR A 259 10.10 -11.52 -12.28
CA THR A 259 11.18 -12.51 -12.40
C THR A 259 11.31 -13.13 -13.79
N GLY A 260 10.33 -12.92 -14.69
CA GLY A 260 10.32 -13.56 -16.01
C GLY A 260 10.18 -15.09 -15.94
N GLY A 261 9.56 -15.61 -14.88
CA GLY A 261 9.39 -17.05 -14.64
C GLY A 261 10.55 -17.72 -13.89
N ASN A 262 11.56 -16.95 -13.48
CA ASN A 262 12.60 -17.42 -12.56
C ASN A 262 12.04 -17.58 -11.13
N PRO A 263 12.66 -18.42 -10.28
CA PRO A 263 12.21 -18.61 -8.90
C PRO A 263 12.24 -17.29 -8.10
N TRP A 264 11.47 -17.21 -7.01
CA TRP A 264 11.44 -16.05 -6.10
C TRP A 264 12.83 -15.59 -5.65
N THR A 265 13.80 -16.51 -5.53
CA THR A 265 15.20 -16.22 -5.17
C THR A 265 15.94 -15.36 -6.19
N TRP A 266 15.36 -15.14 -7.37
CA TRP A 266 15.94 -14.34 -8.45
C TRP A 266 16.09 -12.87 -8.08
N ASN A 267 15.02 -12.23 -7.59
CA ASN A 267 15.01 -10.80 -7.29
C ASN A 267 14.62 -10.46 -5.85
N ALA A 268 14.05 -11.39 -5.08
CA ALA A 268 13.72 -11.14 -3.67
C ALA A 268 14.92 -10.69 -2.82
N PRO A 269 16.17 -11.17 -3.04
CA PRO A 269 17.33 -10.68 -2.28
C PRO A 269 17.61 -9.18 -2.53
N CYS A 270 17.43 -8.70 -3.77
CA CYS A 270 17.56 -7.27 -4.09
C CYS A 270 16.53 -6.43 -3.32
N GLN A 271 15.27 -6.87 -3.32
CA GLN A 271 14.20 -6.19 -2.60
C GLN A 271 14.43 -6.20 -1.08
N LYS A 272 14.85 -7.34 -0.51
CA LYS A 272 15.18 -7.46 0.92
C LYS A 272 16.35 -6.55 1.30
N LYS A 273 17.41 -6.53 0.49
CA LYS A 273 18.56 -5.64 0.69
C LYS A 273 18.16 -4.17 0.63
N PHE A 274 17.30 -3.77 -0.30
CA PHE A 274 16.78 -2.40 -0.36
C PHE A 274 16.02 -2.02 0.93
N ILE A 275 15.11 -2.88 1.42
CA ILE A 275 14.39 -2.67 2.68
C ILE A 275 15.38 -2.49 3.83
N ARG A 276 16.39 -3.37 3.92
CA ARG A 276 17.44 -3.31 4.94
C ARG A 276 18.19 -1.98 4.90
N ASP A 277 18.56 -1.49 3.72
CA ASP A 277 19.28 -0.22 3.57
C ASP A 277 18.42 0.98 3.96
N MET A 278 17.14 0.98 3.60
CA MET A 278 16.19 2.04 4.01
C MET A 278 16.00 2.06 5.52
N ARG A 279 15.88 0.88 6.15
CA ARG A 279 15.82 0.76 7.63
C ARG A 279 17.11 1.26 8.28
N ALA A 280 18.27 0.93 7.72
CA ALA A 280 19.57 1.39 8.20
C ALA A 280 19.71 2.92 8.10
N PHE A 281 19.27 3.53 6.99
CA PHE A 281 19.25 4.99 6.83
C PHE A 281 18.39 5.66 7.90
N ILE A 282 17.15 5.18 8.10
CA ILE A 282 16.25 5.69 9.13
C ILE A 282 16.88 5.58 10.53
N GLN A 283 17.50 4.44 10.85
CA GLN A 283 18.15 4.21 12.14
C GLN A 283 19.36 5.13 12.36
N SER A 284 20.11 5.43 11.30
CA SER A 284 21.28 6.32 11.37
C SER A 284 20.93 7.78 11.65
N CYS A 285 19.67 8.18 11.41
CA CYS A 285 19.23 9.56 11.53
C CYS A 285 18.43 9.83 12.83
N PRO A 286 19.04 10.44 13.87
CA PRO A 286 18.45 10.51 15.21
C PRO A 286 17.19 11.38 15.30
N ASN A 287 17.00 12.33 14.38
CA ASN A 287 15.84 13.23 14.40
C ASN A 287 14.67 12.71 13.55
N LEU A 288 14.93 11.76 12.65
CA LEU A 288 13.94 11.27 11.70
C LEU A 288 12.90 10.41 12.43
N ARG A 289 11.63 10.48 12.00
CA ARG A 289 10.64 9.53 12.50
C ARG A 289 10.99 8.13 12.00
N ARG A 290 10.89 7.15 12.91
CA ARG A 290 11.04 5.73 12.58
C ARG A 290 9.76 5.18 11.93
N VAL A 291 9.47 5.66 10.74
CA VAL A 291 8.35 5.16 9.93
C VAL A 291 8.66 3.72 9.50
N PRO A 292 7.73 2.77 9.64
CA PRO A 292 8.00 1.38 9.28
C PRO A 292 8.23 1.22 7.77
N VAL A 293 9.25 0.43 7.42
CA VAL A 293 9.56 0.05 6.04
C VAL A 293 9.18 -1.39 5.80
N GLY A 294 8.43 -1.63 4.73
CA GLY A 294 7.98 -2.94 4.29
C GLY A 294 7.98 -3.00 2.78
N LEU A 295 7.06 -3.77 2.21
CA LEU A 295 6.93 -3.95 0.77
C LEU A 295 5.53 -4.41 0.40
N VAL A 296 5.24 -4.33 -0.90
CA VAL A 296 4.03 -4.90 -1.48
C VAL A 296 4.40 -6.00 -2.46
N VAL A 297 3.86 -7.19 -2.24
CA VAL A 297 4.01 -8.32 -3.15
C VAL A 297 2.71 -8.61 -3.87
N ALA A 298 2.81 -9.25 -5.02
CA ALA A 298 1.66 -9.93 -5.57
C ALA A 298 1.38 -11.25 -4.87
N ASP A 299 0.14 -11.72 -4.92
CA ASP A 299 -0.28 -13.04 -4.41
C ASP A 299 0.15 -14.21 -5.32
N THR A 300 1.45 -14.30 -5.60
CA THR A 300 2.12 -15.42 -6.30
C THR A 300 3.40 -15.80 -5.56
N ASP A 301 3.71 -17.10 -5.53
CA ASP A 301 4.81 -17.66 -4.70
C ASP A 301 4.73 -17.13 -3.25
N ARG A 302 3.50 -17.03 -2.72
CA ARG A 302 3.17 -16.37 -1.46
C ARG A 302 3.93 -16.98 -0.28
N ASP A 303 3.96 -18.31 -0.21
CA ASP A 303 4.55 -19.04 0.92
C ASP A 303 6.02 -18.65 1.12
N GLU A 304 6.81 -18.69 0.05
CA GLU A 304 8.23 -18.39 0.12
C GLU A 304 8.50 -16.88 0.28
N ASN A 305 7.78 -16.02 -0.46
CA ASN A 305 7.96 -14.58 -0.33
C ASN A 305 7.60 -14.09 1.07
N ALA A 306 6.43 -14.46 1.61
CA ALA A 306 5.99 -14.01 2.92
C ALA A 306 7.03 -14.37 3.99
N GLN A 307 7.43 -15.65 4.05
CA GLN A 307 8.42 -16.12 5.02
C GLN A 307 9.80 -15.49 4.84
N TYR A 308 10.28 -15.33 3.59
CA TYR A 308 11.58 -14.73 3.33
C TYR A 308 11.64 -13.28 3.81
N TYR A 309 10.62 -12.46 3.53
CA TYR A 309 10.61 -11.07 3.97
C TYR A 309 10.41 -10.92 5.49
N ASN A 310 9.86 -11.92 6.18
CA ASN A 310 9.76 -11.90 7.65
C ASN A 310 10.96 -12.53 8.37
N CYS A 311 11.82 -13.27 7.68
CA CYS A 311 13.01 -13.88 8.27
C CYS A 311 14.25 -12.98 8.21
N ARG A 312 15.31 -13.38 8.91
CA ARG A 312 16.67 -12.82 8.79
C ARG A 312 17.61 -13.91 8.30
N THR A 313 18.33 -13.64 7.22
CA THR A 313 19.33 -14.56 6.66
C THR A 313 20.65 -14.50 7.43
N ASP A 314 20.92 -13.35 8.06
CA ASP A 314 21.84 -13.19 9.17
C ASP A 314 21.05 -12.76 10.42
N GLU A 315 20.92 -13.67 11.40
CA GLU A 315 20.18 -13.41 12.65
C GLU A 315 20.71 -12.19 13.43
N SER A 316 21.96 -11.78 13.19
CA SER A 316 22.56 -10.59 13.82
C SER A 316 22.22 -9.28 13.12
N ASP A 317 21.74 -9.30 11.87
CA ASP A 317 21.26 -8.10 11.16
C ASP A 317 19.75 -7.96 11.35
N GLU A 318 19.37 -7.23 12.40
CA GLU A 318 17.97 -6.96 12.76
C GLU A 318 17.19 -6.14 11.73
N LEU A 319 17.88 -5.63 10.70
CA LEU A 319 17.32 -4.77 9.66
C LEU A 319 16.89 -5.54 8.41
N GLU A 320 17.22 -6.84 8.28
CA GLU A 320 16.92 -7.63 7.08
C GLU A 320 15.45 -7.98 6.87
N ASN A 321 14.66 -8.06 7.95
CA ASN A 321 13.23 -8.35 7.83
C ASN A 321 12.43 -7.10 7.41
N ALA A 322 11.24 -7.28 6.86
CA ALA A 322 10.30 -6.19 6.71
C ALA A 322 9.68 -5.84 8.08
N GLN A 323 9.19 -4.61 8.24
CA GLN A 323 8.42 -4.21 9.43
C GLN A 323 6.91 -4.37 9.22
N TRP A 324 6.45 -4.48 7.98
CA TRP A 324 5.09 -4.80 7.58
C TRP A 324 5.11 -5.48 6.20
N TYR A 325 4.08 -6.26 5.90
CA TYR A 325 3.95 -6.99 4.64
C TYR A 325 2.66 -6.62 3.93
N GLY A 326 2.78 -6.05 2.74
CA GLY A 326 1.67 -5.79 1.84
C GLY A 326 1.48 -6.93 0.87
N ILE A 327 0.24 -7.34 0.65
CA ILE A 327 -0.13 -8.30 -0.39
C ILE A 327 -1.26 -7.74 -1.25
N ASN A 328 -1.04 -7.73 -2.56
CA ASN A 328 -2.05 -7.46 -3.56
C ASN A 328 -2.77 -8.77 -3.88
N THR A 329 -4.02 -8.89 -3.45
CA THR A 329 -4.77 -10.15 -3.53
C THR A 329 -6.21 -9.92 -3.95
N TYR A 330 -6.65 -10.70 -4.92
CA TYR A 330 -7.97 -10.59 -5.54
C TYR A 330 -8.77 -11.90 -5.37
N VAL A 331 -8.66 -12.52 -4.19
CA VAL A 331 -9.18 -13.88 -3.92
C VAL A 331 -10.70 -13.95 -3.68
N HIS A 332 -11.40 -12.81 -3.70
CA HIS A 332 -12.85 -12.73 -3.46
C HIS A 332 -13.56 -12.09 -4.66
N CYS A 333 -13.94 -12.92 -5.64
CA CYS A 333 -14.53 -12.50 -6.92
C CYS A 333 -16.02 -12.86 -7.10
N ASP A 334 -16.64 -13.37 -6.05
CA ASP A 334 -18.05 -13.78 -6.05
C ASP A 334 -18.82 -12.94 -5.03
N ASP A 335 -20.11 -12.70 -5.27
CA ASP A 335 -20.98 -11.97 -4.33
C ASP A 335 -21.40 -12.88 -3.15
N ILE A 336 -20.43 -13.23 -2.31
CA ILE A 336 -20.59 -14.10 -1.15
C ILE A 336 -20.47 -13.26 0.12
N SER A 337 -21.60 -13.01 0.78
CA SER A 337 -21.66 -12.26 2.04
C SER A 337 -21.43 -13.10 3.30
N ASP A 338 -21.41 -14.43 3.16
CA ASP A 338 -21.13 -15.37 4.25
C ASP A 338 -19.62 -15.68 4.31
N PRO A 339 -18.86 -15.18 5.31
CA PRO A 339 -17.42 -15.37 5.38
C PRO A 339 -17.02 -16.86 5.46
N ALA A 340 -17.88 -17.73 5.99
CA ALA A 340 -17.60 -19.17 6.04
C ALA A 340 -17.59 -19.84 4.66
N LYS A 341 -18.16 -19.18 3.64
CA LYS A 341 -18.20 -19.65 2.24
C LYS A 341 -17.17 -18.96 1.36
N ALA A 342 -16.45 -17.96 1.86
CA ALA A 342 -15.45 -17.20 1.12
C ALA A 342 -14.15 -18.02 0.97
N THR A 343 -14.16 -19.08 0.16
CA THR A 343 -13.07 -20.08 0.09
C THR A 343 -11.69 -19.45 -0.12
N GLY A 344 -11.54 -18.55 -1.11
CA GLY A 344 -10.25 -17.91 -1.38
C GLY A 344 -9.74 -17.06 -0.21
N PHE A 345 -10.64 -16.33 0.44
CA PHE A 345 -10.31 -15.51 1.61
C PHE A 345 -9.94 -16.36 2.84
N ASN A 346 -10.63 -17.48 3.05
CA ASN A 346 -10.29 -18.47 4.08
C ASN A 346 -8.91 -19.10 3.82
N MET A 347 -8.60 -19.45 2.57
CA MET A 347 -7.27 -19.98 2.21
C MET A 347 -6.16 -18.95 2.43
N LEU A 348 -6.40 -17.67 2.14
CA LEU A 348 -5.46 -16.59 2.43
C LEU A 348 -5.20 -16.47 3.94
N ARG A 349 -6.26 -16.44 4.77
CA ARG A 349 -6.15 -16.46 6.24
C ARG A 349 -5.34 -17.68 6.71
N ASP A 350 -5.67 -18.85 6.21
CA ASP A 350 -5.06 -20.11 6.66
C ASP A 350 -3.57 -20.19 6.28
N SER A 351 -3.17 -19.60 5.14
CA SER A 351 -1.76 -19.40 4.78
C SER A 351 -1.03 -18.59 5.84
N PHE A 352 -1.49 -17.37 6.16
CA PHE A 352 -0.83 -16.51 7.15
C PHE A 352 -0.86 -17.07 8.57
N LYS A 353 -1.93 -17.81 8.90
CA LYS A 353 -2.00 -18.59 10.13
C LYS A 353 -0.92 -19.68 10.19
N SER A 354 -0.61 -20.33 9.07
CA SER A 354 0.42 -21.37 9.02
C SER A 354 1.85 -20.84 9.12
N TYR A 355 2.06 -19.55 8.83
CA TYR A 355 3.38 -18.92 8.90
C TYR A 355 3.73 -18.37 10.29
N ASP A 356 2.77 -18.34 11.22
CA ASP A 356 2.90 -17.65 12.52
C ASP A 356 3.49 -16.24 12.36
N TYR A 357 2.89 -15.47 11.45
CA TYR A 357 3.49 -14.26 10.88
C TYR A 357 3.58 -13.10 11.89
N SER A 358 4.78 -12.60 12.19
CA SER A 358 5.00 -11.68 13.32
C SER A 358 4.83 -10.19 13.02
N ILE A 359 4.76 -9.80 11.76
CA ILE A 359 4.60 -8.40 11.34
C ILE A 359 3.20 -8.14 10.78
N PRO A 360 2.69 -6.89 10.78
CA PRO A 360 1.38 -6.58 10.25
C PRO A 360 1.27 -6.95 8.76
N VAL A 361 0.18 -7.63 8.39
CA VAL A 361 -0.14 -7.95 7.00
C VAL A 361 -1.26 -7.04 6.52
N VAL A 362 -1.04 -6.32 5.42
CA VAL A 362 -2.00 -5.39 4.83
C VAL A 362 -2.42 -5.92 3.47
N LEU A 363 -3.72 -6.01 3.20
CA LEU A 363 -4.19 -6.28 1.84
C LEU A 363 -4.08 -4.98 1.04
N THR A 364 -2.89 -4.71 0.48
CA THR A 364 -2.57 -3.42 -0.15
C THR A 364 -3.29 -3.19 -1.46
N GLU A 365 -3.80 -4.26 -2.06
CA GLU A 365 -4.85 -4.22 -3.06
C GLU A 365 -5.82 -5.36 -2.79
N PHE A 366 -7.12 -5.03 -2.84
CA PHE A 366 -8.23 -5.98 -2.81
C PHE A 366 -9.43 -5.43 -3.58
N GLY A 367 -10.46 -6.26 -3.76
CA GLY A 367 -11.69 -5.90 -4.49
C GLY A 367 -11.67 -6.40 -5.93
N CYS A 368 -11.69 -7.71 -6.11
CA CYS A 368 -11.74 -8.34 -7.44
C CYS A 368 -12.91 -7.80 -8.29
N VAL A 369 -12.72 -7.70 -9.61
CA VAL A 369 -13.78 -7.36 -10.56
C VAL A 369 -14.19 -8.62 -11.34
N SER A 370 -15.49 -8.91 -11.36
CA SER A 370 -16.03 -10.15 -11.91
C SER A 370 -17.48 -9.97 -12.41
N PRO A 371 -17.91 -10.66 -13.48
CA PRO A 371 -19.31 -10.66 -13.91
C PRO A 371 -20.29 -11.24 -12.87
N ALA A 372 -19.79 -11.89 -11.82
CA ALA A 372 -20.62 -12.43 -10.74
C ALA A 372 -21.25 -11.33 -9.86
N PHE A 373 -20.69 -10.12 -9.86
CA PHE A 373 -21.21 -8.99 -9.10
C PHE A 373 -22.44 -8.35 -9.75
N PRO A 374 -23.35 -7.74 -8.96
CA PRO A 374 -24.61 -7.21 -9.46
C PRO A 374 -24.44 -6.05 -10.46
N THR A 375 -25.43 -5.90 -11.33
CA THR A 375 -25.65 -4.66 -12.09
C THR A 375 -26.47 -3.69 -11.23
N VAL A 376 -25.95 -2.48 -11.01
CA VAL A 376 -26.63 -1.42 -10.24
C VAL A 376 -26.64 -0.14 -11.06
N ASP A 377 -27.79 0.52 -11.16
CA ASP A 377 -27.96 1.78 -11.92
C ASP A 377 -27.42 1.76 -13.36
N GLY A 378 -27.46 0.57 -13.98
CA GLY A 378 -26.98 0.35 -15.35
C GLY A 378 -25.46 0.21 -15.49
N PHE A 379 -24.73 0.09 -14.39
CA PHE A 379 -23.32 -0.31 -14.35
C PHE A 379 -23.23 -1.79 -13.97
N GLU A 380 -22.60 -2.60 -14.81
CA GLU A 380 -22.35 -4.02 -14.54
C GLU A 380 -21.21 -4.23 -13.53
N ALA A 381 -21.14 -5.43 -12.96
CA ALA A 381 -20.03 -5.89 -12.10
C ALA A 381 -19.70 -4.97 -10.91
N GLN A 382 -20.74 -4.45 -10.24
CA GLN A 382 -20.57 -3.55 -9.09
C GLN A 382 -20.20 -4.34 -7.83
N ARG A 383 -18.91 -4.31 -7.51
CA ARG A 383 -18.30 -5.00 -6.36
C ARG A 383 -19.00 -4.66 -5.05
N THR A 384 -19.36 -5.69 -4.30
CA THR A 384 -20.09 -5.56 -3.02
C THR A 384 -19.18 -5.44 -1.80
N PHE A 385 -17.87 -5.65 -1.98
CA PHE A 385 -16.83 -5.43 -0.95
C PHE A 385 -17.06 -6.15 0.39
N HIS A 386 -17.59 -7.37 0.35
CA HIS A 386 -17.71 -8.19 1.57
C HIS A 386 -16.34 -8.50 2.19
N ASP A 387 -15.28 -8.57 1.39
CA ASP A 387 -13.89 -8.72 1.84
C ASP A 387 -13.40 -7.56 2.72
N ALA A 388 -13.85 -6.31 2.47
CA ALA A 388 -13.61 -5.16 3.36
C ALA A 388 -14.25 -5.35 4.76
N VAL A 389 -15.40 -6.04 4.84
CA VAL A 389 -16.01 -6.41 6.11
C VAL A 389 -15.25 -7.57 6.75
N PHE A 390 -14.97 -8.62 5.97
CA PHE A 390 -14.38 -9.87 6.47
C PHE A 390 -13.02 -9.65 7.11
N MET A 391 -12.12 -8.89 6.48
CA MET A 391 -10.77 -8.62 7.02
C MET A 391 -10.79 -8.01 8.43
N ASN A 392 -11.88 -7.35 8.80
CA ASN A 392 -12.05 -6.69 10.10
C ASN A 392 -12.75 -7.55 11.15
N LEU A 393 -13.30 -8.72 10.79
CA LEU A 393 -13.90 -9.64 11.76
C LEU A 393 -12.81 -10.28 12.65
N PRO A 394 -13.11 -10.69 13.89
CA PRO A 394 -12.13 -11.28 14.81
C PRO A 394 -11.35 -12.47 14.24
N GLU A 395 -11.98 -13.27 13.38
CA GLU A 395 -11.37 -14.44 12.73
C GLU A 395 -10.25 -14.08 11.73
N TYR A 396 -10.29 -12.88 11.16
CA TYR A 396 -9.34 -12.43 10.13
C TYR A 396 -8.42 -11.33 10.64
N SER A 397 -8.91 -10.45 11.51
CA SER A 397 -8.15 -9.32 12.07
C SER A 397 -7.02 -9.73 13.03
N ASP A 398 -6.91 -11.01 13.37
CA ASP A 398 -5.71 -11.58 14.00
C ASP A 398 -4.55 -11.75 13.00
N TYR A 399 -4.85 -11.88 11.71
CA TYR A 399 -3.86 -12.09 10.65
C TYR A 399 -3.69 -10.89 9.73
N PHE A 400 -4.73 -10.06 9.56
CA PHE A 400 -4.72 -8.90 8.68
C PHE A 400 -4.98 -7.61 9.44
N ALA A 401 -4.19 -6.58 9.13
CA ALA A 401 -4.30 -5.24 9.69
C ALA A 401 -5.29 -4.34 8.93
N GLY A 402 -6.15 -4.93 8.09
CA GLY A 402 -7.04 -4.24 7.16
C GLY A 402 -6.50 -4.23 5.73
N GLY A 403 -6.96 -3.27 4.92
CA GLY A 403 -6.65 -3.27 3.50
C GLY A 403 -6.97 -1.95 2.79
N ILE A 404 -6.46 -1.86 1.56
CA ILE A 404 -6.55 -0.71 0.68
C ILE A 404 -7.22 -1.16 -0.63
N ALA A 405 -8.45 -0.70 -0.89
CA ALA A 405 -9.22 -1.13 -2.06
C ALA A 405 -8.58 -0.62 -3.35
N PHE A 406 -8.46 -1.49 -4.35
CA PHE A 406 -7.98 -1.11 -5.68
C PHE A 406 -9.16 -0.87 -6.62
N GLU A 407 -9.47 0.34 -7.05
CA GLU A 407 -8.78 1.61 -6.83
C GLU A 407 -9.76 2.80 -6.85
N TYR A 408 -9.27 4.02 -6.60
CA TYR A 408 -10.07 5.24 -6.55
C TYR A 408 -10.83 5.50 -7.85
N SER A 409 -10.14 5.61 -8.99
CA SER A 409 -10.71 5.95 -10.30
C SER A 409 -10.32 4.92 -11.33
N THR A 410 -11.27 4.52 -12.18
CA THR A 410 -10.99 3.65 -13.32
C THR A 410 -10.04 4.36 -14.28
N GLU A 411 -8.88 3.75 -14.52
CA GLU A 411 -7.94 4.24 -15.52
C GLU A 411 -8.48 3.99 -16.94
N ASN A 412 -8.73 5.09 -17.66
CA ASN A 412 -9.21 5.05 -19.05
C ASN A 412 -8.26 4.26 -19.96
N ALA A 413 -6.95 4.46 -19.79
CA ALA A 413 -5.88 3.80 -20.54
C ALA A 413 -5.96 2.26 -20.49
N ASN A 414 -6.43 1.69 -19.37
CA ASN A 414 -6.53 0.25 -19.16
C ASN A 414 -7.91 -0.30 -19.56
N SER A 415 -8.95 0.52 -19.37
CA SER A 415 -10.34 0.03 -19.39
C SER A 415 -11.04 0.18 -20.74
N MET A 416 -10.74 1.25 -21.49
CA MET A 416 -11.51 1.65 -22.69
C MET A 416 -11.59 0.57 -23.78
N SER A 417 -10.59 -0.31 -23.86
CA SER A 417 -10.53 -1.39 -24.86
C SER A 417 -11.54 -2.51 -24.61
N THR A 418 -12.03 -2.66 -23.37
CA THR A 418 -12.94 -3.74 -22.95
C THR A 418 -14.26 -3.21 -22.40
N SER A 419 -14.31 -1.96 -21.97
CA SER A 419 -15.52 -1.28 -21.55
C SER A 419 -15.46 0.18 -21.99
N ALA A 420 -16.35 0.57 -22.91
CA ALA A 420 -16.37 1.93 -23.43
C ALA A 420 -16.81 2.92 -22.35
N TYR A 421 -16.23 4.14 -22.38
CA TYR A 421 -16.68 5.26 -21.54
C TYR A 421 -18.22 5.42 -21.62
N PRO A 422 -18.94 5.61 -20.50
CA PRO A 422 -18.48 5.81 -19.12
C PRO A 422 -18.40 4.49 -18.31
N PHE A 423 -17.89 3.43 -18.92
CA PHE A 423 -17.58 2.14 -18.29
C PHE A 423 -18.79 1.38 -17.71
N LYS A 424 -19.94 1.45 -18.38
CA LYS A 424 -21.19 0.81 -17.92
C LYS A 424 -21.21 -0.71 -18.06
N THR A 425 -20.49 -1.26 -19.02
CA THR A 425 -20.41 -2.71 -19.25
C THR A 425 -19.23 -3.30 -18.50
N PHE A 426 -19.28 -4.60 -18.19
CA PHE A 426 -18.15 -5.29 -17.56
C PHE A 426 -16.89 -5.16 -18.42
N GLY A 427 -15.81 -4.67 -17.81
CA GLY A 427 -14.45 -4.76 -18.29
C GLY A 427 -13.58 -5.34 -17.19
N PRO A 428 -12.68 -6.30 -17.49
CA PRO A 428 -11.83 -6.92 -16.47
C PRO A 428 -10.87 -5.93 -15.79
N GLN A 429 -10.66 -4.74 -16.37
CA GLN A 429 -9.82 -3.67 -15.81
C GLN A 429 -10.61 -2.49 -15.20
N ASN A 430 -11.95 -2.60 -15.09
CA ASN A 430 -12.79 -1.55 -14.52
C ASN A 430 -12.74 -1.56 -12.97
N TYR A 431 -11.57 -1.31 -12.40
CA TYR A 431 -11.30 -1.41 -10.95
C TYR A 431 -11.73 -0.18 -10.15
N GLY A 432 -12.16 0.91 -10.77
CA GLY A 432 -12.48 2.15 -10.06
C GLY A 432 -13.68 2.04 -9.11
N LEU A 433 -13.71 2.95 -8.13
CA LEU A 433 -14.93 3.34 -7.40
C LEU A 433 -15.70 4.46 -8.13
N GLY A 434 -15.15 4.90 -9.26
CA GLY A 434 -15.66 5.97 -10.10
C GLY A 434 -14.77 6.18 -11.32
N TYR A 435 -15.00 7.26 -12.04
CA TYR A 435 -14.28 7.62 -13.26
C TYR A 435 -14.20 9.14 -13.40
N PHE A 436 -13.29 9.62 -14.26
CA PHE A 436 -13.18 11.05 -14.56
C PHE A 436 -14.03 11.44 -15.77
N SER A 437 -14.64 12.61 -15.70
CA SER A 437 -15.49 13.21 -16.75
C SER A 437 -15.05 14.65 -17.05
N PRO A 438 -15.22 15.16 -18.29
CA PRO A 438 -15.63 14.43 -19.49
C PRO A 438 -14.58 13.40 -19.95
N GLU A 439 -14.94 12.58 -20.95
CA GLU A 439 -14.06 11.54 -21.52
C GLU A 439 -12.69 12.08 -21.96
N ASP A 440 -12.64 13.34 -22.42
CA ASP A 440 -11.45 14.02 -22.91
C ASP A 440 -10.81 14.98 -21.88
N CYS A 441 -11.13 14.83 -20.60
CA CYS A 441 -10.55 15.66 -19.56
C CYS A 441 -9.03 15.41 -19.40
N THR A 442 -8.28 16.47 -19.10
CA THR A 442 -6.81 16.45 -19.06
C THR A 442 -6.21 16.98 -17.76
N ASP A 443 -6.99 17.69 -16.95
CA ASP A 443 -6.52 18.49 -15.80
C ASP A 443 -5.38 19.48 -16.12
N ALA A 444 -5.11 19.71 -17.41
CA ALA A 444 -4.16 20.66 -18.00
C ALA A 444 -4.86 21.50 -19.09
N GLY A 445 -6.11 21.90 -18.82
CA GLY A 445 -6.93 22.70 -19.72
C GLY A 445 -8.41 22.34 -19.65
N ILE A 446 -8.74 21.04 -19.73
CA ILE A 446 -10.09 20.52 -19.52
C ILE A 446 -10.12 19.86 -18.14
N ASN A 447 -10.79 20.49 -17.18
CA ASN A 447 -10.86 19.99 -15.81
C ASN A 447 -11.61 18.67 -15.74
N CYS A 448 -11.05 17.70 -15.03
CA CYS A 448 -11.72 16.45 -14.72
C CYS A 448 -12.64 16.61 -13.50
N THR A 449 -13.86 16.09 -13.58
CA THR A 449 -14.75 15.85 -12.44
C THR A 449 -14.76 14.35 -12.11
N TYR A 450 -14.84 14.00 -10.82
CA TYR A 450 -14.94 12.62 -10.38
C TYR A 450 -16.40 12.19 -10.26
N GLU A 451 -16.79 11.17 -11.01
CA GLU A 451 -18.12 10.59 -11.01
C GLU A 451 -18.09 9.22 -10.33
N ARG A 452 -18.92 9.01 -9.29
CA ARG A 452 -18.96 7.75 -8.55
C ARG A 452 -19.64 6.64 -9.35
N PHE A 453 -19.12 5.43 -9.24
CA PHE A 453 -19.89 4.23 -9.52
C PHE A 453 -20.70 3.79 -8.29
N PRO A 454 -21.75 2.98 -8.47
CA PRO A 454 -22.52 2.42 -7.35
C PRO A 454 -21.68 1.64 -6.32
N ASN A 455 -20.62 0.95 -6.75
CA ASN A 455 -19.73 0.21 -5.85
C ASN A 455 -19.02 1.09 -4.79
N PHE A 456 -18.96 2.42 -4.98
CA PHE A 456 -18.49 3.37 -3.98
C PHE A 456 -19.29 3.28 -2.68
N ASP A 457 -20.62 3.22 -2.79
CA ASP A 457 -21.49 3.20 -1.63
C ASP A 457 -21.41 1.84 -0.89
N PHE A 458 -21.19 0.73 -1.60
CA PHE A 458 -20.94 -0.57 -0.96
C PHE A 458 -19.64 -0.57 -0.14
N LEU A 459 -18.54 -0.03 -0.67
CA LEU A 459 -17.30 0.07 0.10
C LEU A 459 -17.46 1.02 1.30
N LYS A 460 -18.16 2.13 1.12
CA LYS A 460 -18.48 3.07 2.20
C LYS A 460 -19.25 2.40 3.33
N GLU A 461 -20.28 1.63 2.99
CA GLU A 461 -21.05 0.86 3.96
C GLU A 461 -20.18 -0.18 4.69
N ALA A 462 -19.30 -0.87 3.96
CA ALA A 462 -18.35 -1.81 4.56
C ALA A 462 -17.40 -1.12 5.55
N PHE A 463 -16.82 0.03 5.20
CA PHE A 463 -15.96 0.79 6.12
C PHE A 463 -16.70 1.33 7.33
N ALA A 464 -17.95 1.78 7.16
CA ALA A 464 -18.80 2.25 8.25
C ALA A 464 -19.23 1.13 9.21
N SER A 465 -19.22 -0.13 8.74
CA SER A 465 -19.57 -1.30 9.57
C SER A 465 -18.48 -1.71 10.56
N TYR A 466 -17.27 -1.18 10.42
CA TYR A 466 -16.16 -1.48 11.32
C TYR A 466 -16.47 -1.08 12.77
N ASP A 467 -16.39 -2.06 13.68
CA ASP A 467 -16.49 -1.86 15.12
C ASP A 467 -15.16 -2.23 15.81
N GLY A 468 -14.42 -1.20 16.21
CA GLY A 468 -13.15 -1.34 16.93
C GLY A 468 -13.30 -1.52 18.44
N SER A 469 -14.51 -1.53 19.01
CA SER A 469 -14.74 -1.49 20.46
C SER A 469 -14.19 -2.70 21.23
N SER A 470 -14.03 -3.83 20.55
CA SER A 470 -13.45 -5.06 21.12
C SER A 470 -11.94 -5.20 20.89
N GLN A 471 -11.33 -4.28 20.15
CA GLN A 471 -9.93 -4.35 19.80
C GLN A 471 -9.07 -3.95 21.01
N PRO A 472 -7.90 -4.60 21.20
CA PRO A 472 -6.99 -4.22 22.26
C PRO A 472 -6.43 -2.82 22.00
N THR A 473 -6.11 -2.11 23.07
CA THR A 473 -5.30 -0.88 23.01
C THR A 473 -3.83 -1.25 23.11
N LEU A 474 -2.94 -0.37 22.69
CA LEU A 474 -1.49 -0.53 22.75
C LEU A 474 -0.99 -0.98 24.14
N SER A 475 -1.58 -0.41 25.19
CA SER A 475 -1.21 -0.67 26.58
C SER A 475 -1.66 -2.05 27.09
N ASN A 476 -2.78 -2.57 26.59
CA ASN A 476 -3.29 -3.88 27.00
C ASN A 476 -2.97 -5.01 26.01
N TYR A 477 -2.50 -4.66 24.81
CA TYR A 477 -2.18 -5.63 23.77
C TYR A 477 -0.95 -6.45 24.16
N LYS A 478 -1.13 -7.77 24.21
CA LYS A 478 -0.05 -8.75 24.35
C LYS A 478 0.13 -9.43 23.02
N ILE A 479 1.36 -9.44 22.51
CA ILE A 479 1.71 -10.12 21.26
C ILE A 479 1.41 -11.62 21.46
N PRO A 480 0.50 -12.21 20.68
CA PRO A 480 0.21 -13.64 20.80
C PRO A 480 1.45 -14.47 20.44
N SER A 481 1.58 -15.67 21.03
CA SER A 481 2.76 -16.51 20.84
C SER A 481 3.01 -16.89 19.37
N ASN A 482 1.94 -17.00 18.58
CA ASN A 482 1.99 -17.27 17.14
C ASN A 482 2.31 -16.03 16.28
N HIS A 483 2.68 -14.91 16.90
CA HIS A 483 3.15 -13.70 16.24
C HIS A 483 4.43 -13.14 16.91
N ALA A 484 5.00 -13.87 17.87
CA ALA A 484 6.09 -13.36 18.71
C ALA A 484 7.46 -13.40 18.03
N GLU A 485 7.67 -14.34 17.11
CA GLU A 485 8.97 -14.64 16.51
C GLU A 485 8.96 -14.37 15.00
N THR A 486 10.07 -13.89 14.46
CA THR A 486 10.28 -13.82 13.01
C THR A 486 10.21 -15.21 12.39
N SER A 487 9.72 -15.29 11.15
CA SER A 487 9.65 -16.55 10.42
C SER A 487 11.05 -17.14 10.22
N SER A 488 11.16 -18.48 10.19
CA SER A 488 12.38 -19.13 9.70
C SER A 488 12.52 -18.90 8.20
N CYS A 489 13.73 -18.61 7.72
CA CYS A 489 13.94 -18.46 6.29
C CYS A 489 13.64 -19.76 5.53
N PRO A 490 12.97 -19.69 4.36
CA PRO A 490 12.82 -20.85 3.48
C PRO A 490 14.16 -21.54 3.20
N LYS A 491 14.13 -22.86 2.96
CA LYS A 491 15.35 -23.61 2.62
C LYS A 491 16.02 -23.02 1.39
N SER A 492 17.35 -22.92 1.44
CA SER A 492 18.16 -22.32 0.36
C SER A 492 17.85 -20.85 0.07
N SER A 493 17.33 -20.13 1.07
CA SER A 493 17.19 -18.67 1.01
C SER A 493 18.54 -18.02 0.73
N PRO A 494 18.62 -17.09 -0.24
CA PRO A 494 19.85 -16.36 -0.51
C PRO A 494 20.21 -15.46 0.67
N ILE A 495 21.47 -15.54 1.12
CA ILE A 495 22.00 -14.76 2.23
C ILE A 495 22.51 -13.42 1.68
N LEU A 496 22.09 -12.29 2.27
CA LEU A 496 22.44 -10.99 1.71
C LEU A 496 23.95 -10.70 1.72
N SER A 497 24.68 -11.23 2.71
CA SER A 497 26.13 -11.07 2.85
C SER A 497 26.95 -11.89 1.85
N ASP A 498 26.33 -12.83 1.12
CA ASP A 498 27.00 -13.57 0.04
C ASP A 498 27.12 -12.74 -1.25
N PHE A 499 26.44 -11.60 -1.33
CA PHE A 499 26.45 -10.71 -2.49
C PHE A 499 27.35 -9.49 -2.28
N THR A 500 27.83 -8.92 -3.39
CA THR A 500 28.45 -7.59 -3.42
C THR A 500 27.46 -6.60 -4.03
N TRP A 501 26.98 -5.65 -3.24
CA TRP A 501 25.94 -4.70 -3.66
C TRP A 501 26.54 -3.39 -4.16
N GLU A 502 26.06 -2.90 -5.29
CA GLU A 502 26.50 -1.61 -5.85
C GLU A 502 26.26 -0.46 -4.85
N GLY A 503 25.09 -0.46 -4.22
CA GLY A 503 24.66 0.54 -3.24
C GLY A 503 25.52 0.64 -1.98
N ASP A 504 26.32 -0.38 -1.65
CA ASP A 504 27.23 -0.34 -0.48
C ASP A 504 28.41 0.62 -0.72
N SER A 505 28.77 0.85 -1.98
CA SER A 505 29.80 1.84 -2.36
C SER A 505 29.27 3.27 -2.47
N SER A 506 27.95 3.44 -2.43
CA SER A 506 27.28 4.73 -2.55
C SER A 506 27.05 5.36 -1.18
N ASN A 507 27.43 6.64 -1.06
CA ASN A 507 27.15 7.42 0.15
C ASN A 507 25.65 7.53 0.36
N SER A 508 25.20 7.32 1.60
CA SER A 508 23.83 7.65 1.98
C SER A 508 23.61 9.16 2.02
N GLU A 509 22.35 9.55 1.87
CA GLU A 509 21.86 10.91 2.08
C GLU A 509 22.26 11.43 3.47
N ALA A 510 22.47 12.73 3.58
CA ALA A 510 22.73 13.35 4.87
C ALA A 510 21.45 13.34 5.72
N CYS A 511 21.58 13.01 7.00
CA CYS A 511 20.47 13.09 7.94
C CYS A 511 19.94 14.53 8.05
N PRO A 512 18.60 14.71 8.10
CA PRO A 512 18.01 16.03 8.24
C PRO A 512 18.36 16.64 9.60
N SER A 513 18.45 17.97 9.63
CA SER A 513 18.51 18.72 10.88
C SER A 513 17.22 18.49 11.68
N LYS A 514 17.27 18.79 12.98
CA LYS A 514 16.09 18.68 13.86
C LYS A 514 14.88 19.49 13.35
N ALA A 515 15.13 20.63 12.69
CA ALA A 515 14.09 21.49 12.14
C ALA A 515 13.46 20.92 10.86
N GLU A 516 14.23 20.16 10.06
CA GLU A 516 13.75 19.54 8.82
C GLU A 516 13.07 18.19 9.06
N ALA A 517 13.47 17.49 10.12
CA ALA A 517 13.02 16.13 10.39
C ALA A 517 11.57 16.02 10.89
N ARG A 518 10.92 17.15 11.20
CA ARG A 518 9.53 17.23 11.67
C ARG A 518 8.85 18.43 11.05
N TYR A 519 7.62 18.23 10.59
CA TYR A 519 6.80 19.30 10.06
C TYR A 519 5.44 19.32 10.72
N GLN A 520 5.11 20.45 11.34
CA GLN A 520 3.78 20.70 11.89
C GLN A 520 2.95 21.44 10.86
N CYS A 521 1.87 20.83 10.41
CA CYS A 521 0.95 21.47 9.47
C CYS A 521 0.29 22.71 10.08
N PRO A 522 0.25 23.85 9.36
CA PRO A 522 -0.41 25.05 9.82
C PRO A 522 -1.88 24.78 10.15
N ASN A 523 -2.40 25.39 11.22
CA ASN A 523 -3.80 25.29 11.67
C ASN A 523 -4.24 23.90 12.16
N LEU A 524 -3.34 22.92 12.27
CA LEU A 524 -3.59 21.69 13.01
C LEU A 524 -2.98 21.79 14.42
N PRO A 525 -3.70 21.37 15.48
CA PRO A 525 -3.12 21.25 16.80
C PRO A 525 -1.87 20.37 16.75
N ALA A 526 -0.82 20.77 17.47
CA ALA A 526 0.34 19.90 17.63
C ALA A 526 -0.13 18.61 18.33
N PRO A 527 0.28 17.41 17.85
CA PRO A 527 0.08 16.19 18.61
C PRO A 527 0.68 16.38 20.00
N SER A 528 0.01 15.84 21.03
CA SER A 528 0.57 15.84 22.38
C SER A 528 1.98 15.24 22.34
N PRO A 529 2.96 15.82 23.06
CA PRO A 529 4.29 15.21 23.16
C PRO A 529 4.13 13.75 23.58
N LEU A 530 4.80 12.84 22.87
CA LEU A 530 4.96 11.46 23.34
C LEU A 530 5.41 11.51 24.81
N PRO A 531 4.80 10.72 25.70
CA PRO A 531 5.25 10.65 27.10
C PRO A 531 6.77 10.46 27.11
N SER A 532 7.47 11.31 27.85
CA SER A 532 8.89 11.06 28.13
C SER A 532 8.98 9.72 28.88
N PRO A 533 9.94 8.84 28.57
CA PRO A 533 10.06 7.57 29.27
C PRO A 533 10.27 7.85 30.76
N SER A 534 9.29 7.52 31.58
CA SER A 534 9.39 7.59 33.03
C SER A 534 10.15 6.36 33.51
N SER A 535 11.29 6.58 34.16
CA SER A 535 12.18 5.53 34.68
C SER A 535 11.63 4.71 35.86
N GLU A 536 10.31 4.75 36.13
CA GLU A 536 9.69 4.05 37.27
C GLU A 536 8.52 3.12 36.91
N ASP A 537 8.13 3.03 35.64
CA ASP A 537 7.34 1.91 35.12
C ASP A 537 8.17 1.32 33.99
N GLY A 538 8.38 -0.01 33.97
CA GLY A 538 9.17 -0.76 32.98
C GLY A 538 8.66 -0.64 31.54
N SER A 539 8.58 0.58 31.05
CA SER A 539 8.15 1.00 29.74
C SER A 539 9.32 0.85 28.79
N LEU A 540 9.17 -0.15 27.93
CA LEU A 540 10.12 -0.55 26.89
C LEU A 540 10.47 0.63 25.99
N GLU A 541 11.74 0.74 25.61
CA GLU A 541 12.22 1.78 24.71
C GLU A 541 11.48 1.69 23.35
N LEU A 542 11.29 2.82 22.67
CA LEU A 542 10.75 2.85 21.28
C LEU A 542 11.61 2.02 20.29
N ALA A 543 12.84 1.66 20.69
CA ALA A 543 13.69 0.69 20.03
C ALA A 543 13.18 -0.75 20.22
N GLU A 544 12.82 -1.13 21.44
CA GLU A 544 12.30 -2.46 21.81
C GLU A 544 10.91 -2.75 21.23
N ILE A 545 10.09 -1.72 21.00
CA ILE A 545 8.75 -1.86 20.39
C ILE A 545 8.86 -2.20 18.87
N ASN A 546 9.97 -1.84 18.22
CA ASN A 546 10.22 -2.10 16.80
C ASN A 546 11.14 -3.30 16.54
N SER A 547 11.84 -3.80 17.56
CA SER A 547 12.61 -5.04 17.50
C SER A 547 11.74 -6.17 18.08
N GLY A 548 11.13 -6.98 17.21
CA GLY A 548 10.34 -8.14 17.60
C GLY A 548 11.18 -9.26 18.22
N SER A 549 11.67 -9.06 19.44
CA SER A 549 12.29 -10.10 20.26
C SER A 549 11.69 -10.07 21.66
N GLY A 550 10.71 -10.93 21.90
CA GLY A 550 10.15 -11.15 23.22
C GLY A 550 11.08 -12.03 24.05
N ALA A 551 11.93 -11.44 24.87
CA ALA A 551 12.63 -12.15 25.94
C ALA A 551 12.21 -11.58 27.30
N ASP A 552 11.31 -12.29 27.99
CA ASP A 552 11.01 -12.05 29.40
C ASP A 552 12.24 -12.41 30.28
N PRO A 553 12.68 -11.53 31.20
CA PRO A 553 13.72 -11.89 32.16
C PRO A 553 13.05 -12.43 33.44
N ALA A 554 13.14 -13.74 33.65
CA ALA A 554 12.96 -14.32 34.97
C ALA A 554 14.01 -15.40 35.20
N THR A 555 15.13 -15.03 35.81
CA THR A 555 15.79 -15.84 36.84
C THR A 555 16.76 -14.99 37.64
N ASP A 556 16.47 -14.93 38.92
CA ASP A 556 17.23 -14.32 40.00
C ASP A 556 18.59 -15.05 40.17
N ALA A 557 19.70 -14.33 40.03
CA ALA A 557 21.03 -14.82 40.41
C ALA A 557 21.96 -13.66 40.79
N GLY A 558 21.94 -13.33 42.08
CA GLY A 558 23.08 -12.91 42.91
C GLY A 558 24.21 -12.09 42.27
N THR A 559 24.17 -10.78 42.51
CA THR A 559 25.31 -9.85 42.44
C THR A 559 26.53 -10.33 43.23
N VAL A 560 27.68 -10.45 42.54
CA VAL A 560 29.02 -10.36 43.13
C VAL A 560 29.81 -9.32 42.32
N PRO A 561 30.35 -8.26 42.94
CA PRO A 561 31.05 -7.22 42.19
C PRO A 561 32.50 -7.66 41.95
N TRP A 562 33.00 -7.53 40.72
CA TRP A 562 34.44 -7.50 40.52
C TRP A 562 34.90 -6.33 39.66
N SER A 563 35.81 -5.60 40.28
CA SER A 563 36.52 -4.41 39.86
C SER A 563 37.43 -4.66 38.64
N ALA A 564 37.49 -3.64 37.80
CA ALA A 564 38.48 -3.48 36.73
C ALA A 564 39.92 -3.57 37.26
N ALA A 565 40.74 -4.35 36.57
CA ALA A 565 42.19 -4.20 36.59
C ALA A 565 42.74 -4.53 35.19
N SER A 566 43.29 -3.50 34.56
CA SER A 566 44.17 -3.56 33.40
C SER A 566 45.51 -4.24 33.75
N SER A 567 46.00 -5.14 32.90
CA SER A 567 47.44 -5.41 32.79
C SER A 567 47.76 -6.08 31.46
N ALA A 568 48.82 -5.58 30.83
CA ALA A 568 49.39 -6.05 29.58
C ALA A 568 50.36 -7.24 29.78
N CYS A 569 50.75 -7.80 28.62
CA CYS A 569 52.02 -8.48 28.28
C CYS A 569 52.10 -10.03 28.27
N ASP A 570 52.56 -10.48 27.09
CA ASP A 570 53.44 -11.60 26.74
C ASP A 570 52.95 -13.07 26.75
N GLY A 571 52.79 -13.59 25.52
CA GLY A 571 53.80 -14.47 24.91
C GLY A 571 53.94 -15.89 25.48
N GLY A 572 53.48 -16.89 24.72
CA GLY A 572 53.80 -18.30 25.00
C GLY A 572 53.27 -19.28 23.96
N LEU A 573 54.13 -19.59 22.98
CA LEU A 573 54.02 -20.74 22.06
C LEU A 573 53.92 -22.07 22.82
N VAL A 574 52.93 -22.92 22.50
CA VAL A 574 53.06 -24.39 22.61
C VAL A 574 52.33 -25.07 21.46
N SER A 575 53.11 -25.77 20.62
CA SER A 575 52.65 -26.74 19.62
C SER A 575 52.10 -28.01 20.27
N ILE A 576 51.01 -28.55 19.71
CA ILE A 576 50.76 -30.01 19.73
C ILE A 576 50.30 -30.44 18.33
N LEU A 577 51.16 -31.23 17.68
CA LEU A 577 50.87 -32.14 16.58
C LEU A 577 50.09 -33.35 17.11
N VAL A 578 49.12 -33.88 16.34
CA VAL A 578 49.00 -35.32 16.02
C VAL A 578 48.05 -35.52 14.80
N SER A 579 48.66 -36.05 13.73
CA SER A 579 48.24 -36.99 12.67
C SER A 579 46.74 -37.26 12.40
N LEU A 580 46.22 -37.01 11.19
CA LEU A 580 46.25 -37.89 9.99
C LEU A 580 45.60 -39.27 10.16
N PHE A 581 44.39 -39.44 9.61
CA PHE A 581 44.01 -40.61 8.81
C PHE A 581 43.07 -40.19 7.67
N VAL A 582 43.51 -40.50 6.46
CA VAL A 582 42.80 -40.39 5.19
C VAL A 582 42.01 -41.68 4.96
N GLY A 583 40.77 -41.57 4.51
CA GLY A 583 39.97 -42.67 3.97
C GLY A 583 39.08 -42.16 2.83
N VAL A 584 39.50 -42.45 1.60
CA VAL A 584 38.82 -42.17 0.33
C VAL A 584 37.86 -43.32 -0.03
N ALA A 585 36.69 -43.01 -0.60
CA ALA A 585 36.00 -43.69 -1.74
C ALA A 585 34.47 -43.49 -1.63
N LEU A 586 33.81 -42.72 -2.51
CA LEU A 586 33.32 -43.05 -3.87
C LEU A 586 32.04 -43.91 -3.92
N ASN A 587 31.03 -43.34 -4.59
CA ASN A 587 29.91 -43.94 -5.34
C ASN A 587 29.03 -45.02 -4.70
N GLN A 588 27.76 -44.66 -4.48
CA GLN A 588 26.62 -45.22 -5.24
C GLN A 588 25.40 -44.30 -5.18
#